data_AF-X1N6A7-F1
#
_entry.id   AF-X1N6A7-F1
#
_cell.length_a   1.000
_cell.length_b   1.000
_cell.length_c   1.000
_cell.angle_alpha   90.00
_cell.angle_beta   90.00
_cell.angle_gamma   90.00
#
_symmetry.space_group_name_H-M   'P 1'
#
loop_
_entity.id
_entity.type
_entity.pdbx_description
1 polymer ?
#
loop_
_entity_poly.entity_id
_entity_poly.type
_entity_poly.pdbx_seq_one_letter_code
_entity_poly.pdbx_strand_id
1 'polypeptide(L)'
;ACDITILLKNKKEWTSAHNREELAELMQKELEKIPGVSYGLSQPIQLRFNELISGVRQDVGIKIFGEDLDVLADLAKKIGVIVPTVKGAEDLYVEQVTGLPQIVVKLNRDKIAQFGLNVEDVNRTVSAAFAGESAGIVYEGEKRDC
;
A
#
# COMPACT_ATOMS: atom_id res chain seq x y z
N ALA A 1 -2.52 -3.26 -5.57
CA ALA A 1 -1.54 -4.35 -5.73
C ALA A 1 -2.30 -5.61 -6.12
N CYS A 2 -1.79 -6.38 -7.08
CA CYS A 2 -2.41 -7.63 -7.52
C CYS A 2 -1.32 -8.70 -7.51
N ASP A 3 -1.55 -9.78 -6.76
CA ASP A 3 -0.60 -10.87 -6.65
C ASP A 3 -0.96 -11.96 -7.66
N ILE A 4 -0.04 -12.26 -8.57
CA ILE A 4 -0.23 -13.26 -9.61
C ILE A 4 0.68 -14.45 -9.30
N THR A 5 0.08 -15.61 -9.04
CA THR A 5 0.81 -16.86 -8.84
C THR A 5 0.91 -17.62 -10.15
N ILE A 6 2.13 -17.92 -10.59
CA ILE A 6 2.41 -18.63 -11.84
C ILE A 6 2.90 -20.04 -11.52
N LEU A 7 2.18 -21.06 -12.00
CA LEU A 7 2.65 -22.45 -11.95
C LEU A 7 3.52 -22.74 -13.18
N LEU A 8 4.80 -23.04 -12.94
CA LEU A 8 5.74 -23.40 -14.00
C LEU A 8 5.56 -24.87 -14.40
N LYS A 9 5.78 -25.16 -15.69
CA LYS A 9 5.90 -26.53 -16.20
C LYS A 9 7.11 -27.23 -15.59
N ASN A 10 7.19 -28.55 -15.72
CA ASN A 10 8.36 -29.30 -15.25
C ASN A 10 9.63 -28.80 -15.97
N LYS A 11 10.76 -28.69 -15.25
CA LYS A 11 12.03 -28.14 -15.78
C LYS A 11 12.49 -28.84 -17.06
N LYS A 12 12.15 -30.12 -17.24
CA LYS A 12 12.47 -30.89 -18.45
C LYS A 12 11.73 -30.44 -19.71
N GLU A 13 10.63 -29.70 -19.55
CA GLU A 13 9.80 -29.17 -20.65
C GLU A 13 10.10 -27.70 -20.96
N TRP A 14 11.11 -27.11 -20.31
CA TRP A 14 11.49 -25.72 -20.54
C TRP A 14 12.24 -25.60 -21.86
N THR A 15 11.73 -24.76 -22.75
CA THR A 15 12.33 -24.51 -24.08
C THR A 15 13.13 -23.21 -24.14
N SER A 16 12.92 -22.31 -23.18
CA SER A 16 13.38 -20.92 -23.24
C SER A 16 14.41 -20.54 -22.18
N ALA A 17 14.61 -21.34 -21.14
CA ALA A 17 15.59 -21.06 -20.08
C ALA A 17 16.12 -22.36 -19.45
N HIS A 18 17.38 -22.34 -19.00
CA HIS A 18 18.05 -23.49 -18.39
C HIS A 18 17.99 -23.45 -16.85
N ASN A 19 17.85 -22.27 -16.27
CA ASN A 19 17.73 -22.05 -14.82
C ASN A 19 16.56 -21.09 -14.50
N ARG A 20 16.22 -20.98 -13.20
CA ARG A 20 15.11 -20.13 -12.75
C ARG A 20 15.42 -18.64 -12.88
N GLU A 21 16.68 -18.26 -12.75
CA GLU A 21 17.15 -16.87 -12.81
C GLU A 21 16.99 -16.31 -14.23
N GLU A 22 17.49 -17.03 -15.23
CA GLU A 22 17.36 -16.72 -16.66
C GLU A 22 15.88 -16.66 -17.08
N LEU A 23 15.04 -17.58 -16.56
CA LEU A 23 13.61 -17.50 -16.81
C LEU A 23 12.99 -16.23 -16.23
N ALA A 24 13.39 -15.82 -15.02
CA ALA A 24 12.89 -14.61 -14.39
C ALA A 24 13.34 -13.34 -15.13
N GLU A 25 14.58 -13.29 -15.60
CA GLU A 25 15.11 -12.17 -16.41
C GLU A 25 14.36 -12.04 -17.75
N LEU A 26 14.11 -13.16 -18.44
CA LEU A 26 13.33 -13.16 -19.68
C LEU A 26 11.90 -12.69 -19.46
N MET A 27 11.27 -13.10 -18.36
CA MET A 27 9.94 -12.62 -17.97
C MET A 27 9.94 -11.12 -17.65
N GLN A 28 10.94 -10.65 -16.90
CA GLN A 28 11.08 -9.24 -16.55
C GLN A 28 11.22 -8.37 -17.80
N LYS A 29 12.07 -8.77 -18.75
CA LYS A 29 12.29 -8.05 -20.01
C LYS A 29 11.02 -7.92 -20.87
N GLU A 30 10.15 -8.94 -20.84
CA GLU A 30 8.86 -8.87 -21.54
C GLU A 30 7.85 -7.99 -20.79
N LEU A 31 7.85 -8.00 -19.45
CA LEU A 31 6.97 -7.18 -18.62
C LEU A 31 7.34 -5.69 -18.64
N GLU A 32 8.63 -5.35 -18.75
CA GLU A 32 9.11 -3.96 -18.88
C GLU A 32 8.60 -3.24 -20.14
N LYS A 33 8.10 -3.97 -21.13
CA LYS A 33 7.48 -3.38 -22.34
C LYS A 33 6.11 -2.77 -22.06
N ILE A 34 5.50 -3.04 -20.89
CA ILE A 34 4.20 -2.50 -20.51
C ILE A 34 4.40 -1.21 -19.70
N PRO A 35 4.15 -0.03 -20.29
CA PRO A 35 4.36 1.23 -19.58
C PRO A 35 3.33 1.42 -18.46
N GLY A 36 3.78 1.96 -17.33
CA GLY A 36 2.90 2.38 -16.21
C GLY A 36 2.67 1.32 -15.14
N VAL A 37 3.33 0.15 -15.22
CA VAL A 37 3.21 -0.90 -14.19
C VAL A 37 4.61 -1.34 -13.74
N SER A 38 4.83 -1.34 -12.43
CA SER A 38 6.06 -1.89 -11.83
C SER A 38 5.84 -3.35 -11.48
N TYR A 39 6.64 -4.24 -12.06
CA TYR A 39 6.55 -5.69 -11.82
C TYR A 39 7.73 -6.16 -10.95
N GLY A 40 7.43 -6.94 -9.92
CA GLY A 40 8.44 -7.61 -9.09
C GLY A 40 8.21 -9.12 -9.12
N LEU A 41 9.16 -9.88 -9.65
CA LEU A 41 9.12 -11.34 -9.59
C LEU A 41 9.68 -11.80 -8.25
N SER A 42 8.91 -12.62 -7.53
CA SER A 42 9.35 -13.27 -6.30
C SER A 42 8.90 -14.73 -6.26
N GLN A 43 9.64 -15.58 -5.54
CA GLN A 43 9.21 -16.95 -5.32
C GLN A 43 8.21 -16.98 -4.16
N PRO A 44 7.15 -17.80 -4.17
CA PRO A 44 6.15 -17.82 -3.10
C PRO A 44 6.75 -18.08 -1.71
N ILE A 45 7.78 -18.92 -1.61
CA ILE A 45 8.50 -19.15 -0.36
C ILE A 45 9.25 -17.88 0.06
N GLN A 46 9.96 -17.25 -0.88
CA GLN A 46 10.70 -16.03 -0.62
C GLN A 46 9.77 -14.85 -0.31
N LEU A 47 8.60 -14.77 -0.93
CA LEU A 47 7.56 -13.81 -0.60
C LEU A 47 7.02 -14.08 0.80
N ARG A 48 6.73 -15.33 1.18
CA ARG A 48 6.31 -15.67 2.54
C ARG A 48 7.39 -15.38 3.57
N PHE A 49 8.66 -15.63 3.27
CA PHE A 49 9.77 -15.24 4.12
C PHE A 49 9.91 -13.72 4.19
N ASN A 50 9.81 -13.01 3.06
CA ASN A 50 9.88 -11.56 3.01
C ASN A 50 8.67 -10.93 3.72
N GLU A 51 7.47 -11.51 3.65
CA GLU A 51 6.29 -11.08 4.41
C GLU A 51 6.48 -11.34 5.92
N LEU A 52 7.03 -12.51 6.27
CA LEU A 52 7.35 -12.88 7.66
C LEU A 52 8.48 -12.02 8.24
N ILE A 53 9.47 -11.66 7.42
CA ILE A 53 10.61 -10.78 7.75
C ILE A 53 10.19 -9.31 7.70
N SER A 54 9.21 -8.94 6.87
CA SER A 54 8.60 -7.60 6.81
C SER A 54 7.78 -7.25 8.05
N GLY A 55 7.63 -8.20 8.99
CA GLY A 55 7.56 -7.90 10.42
C GLY A 55 8.87 -7.27 10.89
N VAL A 56 9.15 -6.07 10.38
CA VAL A 56 10.37 -5.25 10.48
C VAL A 56 11.30 -5.67 11.61
N ARG A 57 12.36 -6.42 11.29
CA ARG A 57 13.62 -6.33 12.05
C ARG A 57 14.52 -5.35 11.35
N GLN A 58 14.32 -4.07 11.61
CA GLN A 58 15.43 -3.13 11.44
C GLN A 58 16.44 -3.47 12.54
N ASP A 59 17.66 -3.83 12.16
CA ASP A 59 18.74 -4.07 13.13
C ASP A 59 19.02 -2.80 13.95
N VAL A 60 18.78 -1.62 13.36
CA VAL A 60 18.88 -0.31 13.99
C VAL A 60 17.70 0.55 13.54
N GLY A 61 16.95 1.12 14.50
CA GLY A 61 15.84 2.04 14.23
C GLY A 61 16.10 3.43 14.81
N ILE A 62 15.77 4.48 14.06
CA ILE A 62 15.87 5.89 14.49
C ILE A 62 14.46 6.44 14.66
N LYS A 63 14.08 6.80 15.89
CA LYS A 63 12.77 7.38 16.21
C LYS A 63 12.90 8.83 16.66
N ILE A 64 12.20 9.72 15.96
CA ILE A 64 12.19 11.16 16.25
C ILE A 64 10.90 11.49 17.00
N PHE A 65 11.00 12.24 18.10
CA PHE A 65 9.86 12.66 18.90
C PHE A 65 9.73 14.18 18.86
N GLY A 66 8.50 14.67 18.75
CA GLY A 66 8.19 16.10 18.70
C GLY A 66 6.70 16.34 18.50
N GLU A 67 6.30 17.60 18.62
CA GLU A 67 4.89 18.03 18.50
C GLU A 67 4.50 18.38 17.07
N ASP A 68 5.46 18.76 16.23
CA ASP A 68 5.25 19.24 14.86
C ASP A 68 5.61 18.15 13.82
N LEU A 69 4.59 17.61 13.14
CA LEU A 69 4.76 16.54 12.16
C LEU A 69 5.53 16.99 10.91
N ASP A 70 5.43 18.26 10.51
CA ASP A 70 6.12 18.77 9.32
C ASP A 70 7.63 18.87 9.60
N VAL A 71 8.00 19.37 10.78
CA VAL A 71 9.40 19.41 11.24
C VAL A 71 9.97 18.00 11.38
N LEU A 72 9.19 17.06 11.92
CA LEU A 72 9.61 15.66 12.05
C LEU A 72 9.83 15.00 10.69
N ALA A 73 8.95 15.25 9.71
CA ALA A 73 9.10 14.74 8.35
C ALA A 73 10.36 15.30 7.66
N ASP A 74 10.66 16.58 7.84
CA ASP A 74 11.87 17.20 7.29
C ASP A 74 13.15 16.68 7.96
N LEU A 75 13.13 16.43 9.26
CA LEU A 75 14.23 15.80 9.98
C LEU A 75 14.43 14.34 9.52
N ALA A 76 13.35 13.58 9.32
CA ALA A 76 13.41 12.22 8.82
C ALA A 76 14.04 12.16 7.41
N LYS A 77 13.71 13.11 6.52
CA LYS A 77 14.35 13.24 5.20
C LYS A 77 15.85 13.54 5.32
N LYS A 78 16.25 14.47 6.20
CA LYS A 78 17.67 14.81 6.42
C LYS A 78 18.46 13.61 6.93
N ILE A 79 17.90 12.87 7.88
CA ILE A 79 18.51 11.63 8.39
C ILE A 79 18.63 10.60 7.27
N GLY A 80 17.62 10.47 6.42
CA GLY A 80 17.66 9.56 5.29
C GLY A 80 18.73 9.86 4.24
N VAL A 81 19.20 11.11 4.16
CA VAL A 81 20.35 11.49 3.30
C VAL A 81 21.69 11.19 3.99
N ILE A 82 21.76 11.28 5.32
CA ILE A 82 23.00 11.10 6.08
C ILE A 82 23.31 9.62 6.30
N VAL A 83 22.31 8.80 6.64
CA VAL A 83 22.51 7.38 6.99
C VAL A 83 23.24 6.58 5.89
N PRO A 84 22.96 6.76 4.58
CA PRO A 84 23.68 6.07 3.51
C PRO A 84 25.17 6.41 3.41
N THR A 85 25.64 7.48 4.05
CA THR A 85 27.06 7.85 4.08
C THR A 85 27.87 7.00 5.09
N VAL A 86 27.19 6.27 5.97
CA VAL A 86 27.81 5.39 6.96
C VAL A 86 28.09 4.03 6.30
N LYS A 87 29.35 3.59 6.36
CA LYS A 87 29.77 2.32 5.78
C LYS A 87 29.04 1.15 6.46
N GLY A 88 28.23 0.41 5.70
CA GLY A 88 27.44 -0.72 6.19
C GLY A 88 25.96 -0.41 6.46
N ALA A 89 25.50 0.82 6.20
CA ALA A 89 24.07 1.13 6.19
C ALA A 89 23.46 0.73 4.83
N GLU A 90 22.82 -0.44 4.78
CA GLU A 90 22.03 -0.92 3.65
C GLU A 90 20.53 -0.91 4.02
N ASP A 91 19.64 -0.86 3.01
CA ASP A 91 18.18 -0.95 3.16
C ASP A 91 17.53 0.10 4.09
N LEU A 92 17.88 1.38 3.90
CA LEU A 92 17.21 2.48 4.58
C LEU A 92 15.72 2.60 4.17
N TYR A 93 14.84 2.53 5.16
CA TYR A 93 13.41 2.81 5.00
C TYR A 93 13.02 4.01 5.87
N VAL A 94 12.50 5.07 5.25
CA VAL A 94 12.00 6.25 5.96
C VAL A 94 10.48 6.22 5.92
N GLU A 95 9.85 6.06 7.08
CA GLU A 95 8.39 6.12 7.20
C GLU A 95 7.91 7.56 6.98
N GLN A 96 7.03 7.74 5.99
CA GLN A 96 6.43 9.04 5.74
C GLN A 96 5.21 9.22 6.65
N VAL A 97 5.30 10.21 7.55
CA VAL A 97 4.19 10.56 8.47
C VAL A 97 3.10 11.36 7.75
N THR A 98 3.44 12.00 6.63
CA THR A 98 2.53 12.82 5.82
C THR A 98 2.11 12.06 4.58
N GLY A 99 0.81 12.05 4.24
CA GLY A 99 0.39 11.61 2.90
C GLY A 99 -0.84 10.71 2.82
N LEU A 100 -1.61 10.51 3.90
CA LEU A 100 -2.97 9.99 3.73
C LEU A 100 -3.84 11.11 3.15
N PRO A 101 -4.28 11.04 1.88
CA PRO A 101 -5.19 12.04 1.36
C PRO A 101 -6.50 11.93 2.13
N GLN A 102 -6.79 12.93 2.95
CA GLN A 102 -8.06 13.02 3.67
C GLN A 102 -8.99 13.96 2.91
N ILE A 103 -10.18 13.45 2.56
CA ILE A 103 -11.24 14.29 2.03
C ILE A 103 -11.98 14.89 3.23
N VAL A 104 -11.75 16.18 3.49
CA VAL A 104 -12.44 16.91 4.55
C VAL A 104 -13.65 17.62 3.97
N VAL A 105 -14.84 17.08 4.22
CA VAL A 105 -16.10 17.72 3.80
C VAL A 105 -16.52 18.76 4.85
N LYS A 106 -16.37 20.05 4.51
CA LYS A 106 -16.84 21.16 5.36
C LYS A 106 -18.27 21.56 4.98
N LEU A 107 -19.23 21.19 5.82
CA LEU A 107 -20.64 21.57 5.63
C LEU A 107 -20.86 23.04 6.02
N ASN A 108 -21.39 23.84 5.08
CA ASN A 108 -21.77 25.23 5.35
C ASN A 108 -23.21 25.27 5.90
N ARG A 109 -23.33 25.46 7.22
CA ARG A 109 -24.62 25.47 7.93
C ARG A 109 -25.56 26.57 7.43
N ASP A 110 -25.04 27.75 7.11
CA ASP A 110 -25.86 28.89 6.67
C ASP A 110 -26.53 28.61 5.32
N LYS A 111 -25.79 27.99 4.38
CA LYS A 111 -26.35 27.56 3.10
C LYS A 111 -27.34 26.41 3.27
N ILE A 112 -27.02 25.42 4.10
CA ILE A 112 -27.91 24.26 4.37
C ILE A 112 -29.26 24.74 4.95
N ALA A 113 -29.24 25.73 5.85
CA ALA A 113 -30.44 26.32 6.41
C ALA A 113 -31.32 27.04 5.38
N GLN A 114 -30.73 27.69 4.37
CA GLN A 114 -31.48 28.33 3.27
C GLN A 114 -32.26 27.31 2.41
N PHE A 115 -31.79 26.07 2.34
CA PHE A 115 -32.48 24.97 1.65
C PHE A 115 -33.40 24.17 2.57
N GLY A 116 -33.53 24.55 3.86
CA GLY A 116 -34.36 23.83 4.83
C GLY A 116 -33.89 22.42 5.16
N LEU A 117 -32.62 22.11 4.91
CA LEU A 117 -32.05 20.78 5.14
C LEU A 117 -31.44 20.66 6.53
N ASN A 118 -31.46 19.45 7.10
CA ASN A 118 -30.75 19.15 8.34
C ASN A 118 -29.29 18.79 8.04
N VAL A 119 -28.36 19.28 8.87
CA VAL A 119 -26.93 18.97 8.76
C VAL A 119 -26.68 17.47 8.95
N GLU A 120 -27.47 16.81 9.80
CA GLU A 120 -27.38 15.38 10.05
C GLU A 120 -27.68 14.55 8.79
N ASP A 121 -28.76 14.88 8.07
CA ASP A 121 -29.15 14.18 6.84
C ASP A 121 -28.12 14.35 5.72
N VAL A 122 -27.55 15.56 5.59
CA VAL A 122 -26.50 15.84 4.61
C VAL A 122 -25.23 15.05 4.95
N ASN A 123 -24.83 15.02 6.23
CA ASN A 123 -23.65 14.27 6.65
C ASN A 123 -23.82 12.76 6.45
N ARG A 124 -25.02 12.22 6.74
CA ARG A 124 -25.36 10.82 6.51
C ARG A 124 -25.30 10.47 5.03
N THR A 125 -25.87 11.31 4.17
CA THR A 125 -25.87 11.10 2.71
C THR A 125 -24.46 11.13 2.12
N VAL A 126 -23.62 12.08 2.56
CA VAL A 126 -22.22 12.15 2.13
C VAL A 126 -21.44 10.92 2.60
N SER A 127 -21.67 10.49 3.84
CA SER A 127 -21.02 9.29 4.41
C SER A 127 -21.43 8.02 3.67
N ALA A 128 -22.73 7.85 3.38
CA ALA A 128 -23.26 6.74 2.60
C ALA A 128 -22.74 6.73 1.16
N ALA A 129 -22.62 7.90 0.53
CA ALA A 129 -22.13 8.02 -0.85
C ALA A 129 -20.61 7.77 -0.97
N PHE A 130 -19.81 8.18 0.02
CA PHE A 130 -18.34 8.04 -0.02
C PHE A 130 -17.82 6.73 0.56
N ALA A 131 -18.38 6.28 1.69
CA ALA A 131 -17.90 5.10 2.40
C ALA A 131 -18.76 3.85 2.17
N GLY A 132 -19.97 4.02 1.61
CA GLY A 132 -20.98 2.96 1.58
C GLY A 132 -21.59 2.75 2.97
N GLU A 133 -22.87 3.07 3.13
CA GLU A 133 -23.61 2.69 4.35
C GLU A 133 -24.22 1.30 4.08
N SER A 134 -23.89 0.29 4.89
CA SER A 134 -24.56 -1.02 4.80
C SER A 134 -26.02 -0.81 5.17
N ALA A 135 -26.91 -0.98 4.19
CA ALA A 135 -28.35 -0.76 4.34
C ALA A 135 -29.04 -1.81 5.24
N GLY A 136 -28.33 -2.89 5.58
CA GLY A 136 -28.79 -3.98 6.44
C GLY A 136 -28.18 -5.32 6.03
N ILE A 137 -28.20 -6.30 6.95
CA ILE A 137 -27.73 -7.66 6.68
C ILE A 137 -28.91 -8.48 6.18
N VAL A 138 -28.82 -9.02 4.96
CA VAL A 138 -29.79 -9.99 4.45
C VAL A 138 -29.29 -11.39 4.77
N TYR A 139 -30.10 -12.16 5.47
CA TYR A 139 -29.81 -13.56 5.78
C TYR A 139 -30.47 -14.45 4.72
N GLU A 140 -29.66 -15.02 3.82
CA GLU A 140 -30.09 -16.14 2.97
C GLU A 140 -29.49 -17.46 3.52
N GLY A 141 -30.26 -18.13 4.37
CA GLY A 141 -29.84 -19.41 4.98
C GLY A 141 -28.61 -19.28 5.88
N GLU A 142 -27.52 -19.99 5.56
CA GLU A 142 -26.25 -19.96 6.32
C GLU A 142 -25.22 -18.94 5.77
N LYS A 143 -25.53 -18.20 4.69
CA LYS A 143 -24.60 -17.22 4.13
C LYS A 143 -24.87 -15.82 4.66
N ARG A 144 -23.78 -15.11 5.00
CA ARG A 144 -23.76 -13.70 5.40
C ARG A 144 -23.20 -12.92 4.23
N ASP A 145 -24.05 -12.19 3.51
CA ASP A 145 -23.61 -11.18 2.54
C ASP A 145 -23.92 -9.78 3.09
N CYS A 146 -22.96 -8.88 2.87
CA CYS A 146 -22.90 -7.51 3.39
C CYS A 146 -23.48 -6.50 2.41
#